data_AF-A0A850PWW6-F1
#
_entry.id   AF-A0A850PWW6-F1
#
_cell.length_a   1.000
_cell.length_b   1.000
_cell.length_c   1.000
_cell.angle_alpha   90.00
_cell.angle_beta   90.00
_cell.angle_gamma   90.00
#
_symmetry.space_group_name_H-M   'P 1'
#
loop_
_entity.id
_entity.type
_entity.pdbx_description
1 polymer ?
#
loop_
_entity_poly.entity_id
_entity_poly.type
_entity_poly.pdbx_seq_one_letter_code
_entity_poly.pdbx_strand_id
1 'polypeptide(L)'
;MGKLDKEVEVNKIEAVEIPDGRIADYITAKWVKENEQEQVRQNFERTLVEEYEYKTSDIRVDFSIKIWDGDKQKTKKAPLAVMLEGQEEPYVLVLITNPNANPTDTSGGASELEQWLVDIPTADYGCWTNGIETIYFQKKKTKFETDVFPVNDFPRFGEDASSIYTTDRRRLRVATGNNLLYAFKRCHDYIHANQGGSKEQIFWEFLKLLFAKIEDETNAGRPRFAIRSAEERNTSEGHKDVKVR
;
A
#
# COMPACT_ATOMS: atom_id res chain seq x y z
N MET A 1 -37.00 -24.08 -45.49
CA MET A 1 -37.49 -23.11 -44.49
C MET A 1 -37.66 -23.90 -43.19
N GLY A 2 -36.69 -24.08 -42.30
CA GLY A 2 -35.60 -23.20 -41.90
C GLY A 2 -35.91 -22.65 -40.51
N LYS A 3 -35.86 -23.49 -39.47
CA LYS A 3 -35.76 -23.06 -38.07
C LYS A 3 -34.84 -24.02 -37.32
N LEU A 4 -33.61 -23.58 -37.11
CA LEU A 4 -32.72 -24.10 -36.08
C LEU A 4 -33.24 -23.57 -34.74
N ASP A 5 -33.79 -24.45 -33.91
CA ASP A 5 -33.90 -24.18 -32.49
C ASP A 5 -32.60 -24.66 -31.85
N LYS A 6 -31.63 -23.74 -31.76
CA LYS A 6 -30.44 -23.92 -30.91
C LYS A 6 -30.90 -23.67 -29.47
N GLU A 7 -31.05 -24.74 -28.70
CA GLU A 7 -31.06 -24.66 -27.25
C GLU A 7 -29.76 -23.99 -26.78
N VAL A 8 -29.91 -22.85 -26.13
CA VAL A 8 -28.81 -22.15 -25.46
C VAL A 8 -28.58 -22.89 -24.16
N GLU A 9 -27.46 -23.61 -24.05
CA GLU A 9 -26.97 -24.15 -22.78
C GLU A 9 -26.75 -22.99 -21.80
N VAL A 10 -27.68 -22.86 -20.87
CA VAL A 10 -27.53 -21.99 -19.71
C VAL A 10 -26.49 -22.67 -18.81
N ASN A 11 -25.25 -22.19 -18.87
CA ASN A 11 -24.19 -22.60 -17.96
C ASN A 11 -24.68 -22.46 -16.51
N LYS A 12 -24.91 -23.61 -15.85
CA LYS A 12 -25.15 -23.68 -14.41
C LYS A 12 -23.90 -23.13 -13.72
N ILE A 13 -24.02 -21.96 -13.13
CA ILE A 13 -23.05 -21.49 -12.14
C ILE A 13 -23.25 -22.41 -10.94
N GLU A 14 -22.36 -23.39 -10.77
CA GLU A 14 -22.33 -24.19 -9.54
C GLU A 14 -22.12 -23.24 -8.37
N ALA A 15 -23.09 -23.21 -7.46
CA ALA A 15 -22.99 -22.42 -6.24
C ALA A 15 -21.87 -23.02 -5.38
N VAL A 16 -20.68 -22.43 -5.49
CA VAL A 16 -19.54 -22.80 -4.65
C VAL A 16 -19.89 -22.42 -3.21
N GLU A 17 -20.11 -23.42 -2.38
CA GLU A 17 -20.43 -23.24 -0.96
C GLU A 17 -19.19 -22.69 -0.24
N ILE A 18 -19.32 -21.51 0.37
CA ILE A 18 -18.23 -20.86 1.10
C ILE A 18 -18.06 -21.60 2.43
N PRO A 19 -16.89 -22.19 2.74
CA PRO A 19 -16.66 -22.85 4.02
C PRO A 19 -16.76 -21.85 5.17
N ASP A 20 -17.40 -22.25 6.27
CA ASP A 20 -17.57 -21.41 7.46
C ASP A 20 -16.23 -20.84 7.97
N GLY A 21 -16.20 -19.53 8.21
CA GLY A 21 -15.03 -18.81 8.71
C GLY A 21 -13.84 -18.76 7.74
N ARG A 22 -14.08 -18.98 6.44
CA ARG A 22 -13.08 -18.82 5.38
C ARG A 22 -13.53 -17.85 4.31
N ILE A 23 -12.54 -17.22 3.71
CA ILE A 23 -12.70 -16.36 2.54
C ILE A 23 -11.84 -16.89 1.39
N ALA A 24 -12.23 -16.60 0.16
CA ALA A 24 -11.43 -16.92 -1.01
C ALA A 24 -10.36 -15.84 -1.20
N ASP A 25 -9.10 -16.27 -1.27
CA ASP A 25 -7.95 -15.42 -1.54
C ASP A 25 -8.04 -14.81 -2.95
N TYR A 26 -7.90 -13.49 -3.08
CA TYR A 26 -8.13 -12.79 -4.33
C TYR A 26 -7.11 -13.14 -5.42
N ILE A 27 -5.85 -13.39 -5.02
CA ILE A 27 -4.78 -13.76 -5.96
C ILE A 27 -4.79 -15.25 -6.31
N THR A 28 -4.92 -16.13 -5.31
CA THR A 28 -4.74 -17.59 -5.48
C THR A 28 -6.05 -18.38 -5.59
N ALA A 29 -7.19 -17.75 -5.34
CA ALA A 29 -8.52 -18.37 -5.25
C ALA A 29 -8.65 -19.50 -4.22
N LYS A 30 -7.68 -19.64 -3.30
CA LYS A 30 -7.70 -20.67 -2.25
C LYS A 30 -8.50 -20.20 -1.04
N TRP A 31 -9.12 -21.15 -0.35
CA TRP A 31 -9.78 -20.86 0.93
C TRP A 31 -8.77 -20.63 2.04
N VAL A 32 -8.82 -19.43 2.63
CA VAL A 32 -7.97 -19.02 3.75
C VAL A 32 -8.82 -18.68 4.97
N LYS A 33 -8.25 -18.82 6.17
CA LYS A 33 -8.96 -18.55 7.42
C LYS A 33 -9.23 -17.05 7.53
N GLU A 34 -10.49 -16.66 7.70
CA GLU A 34 -10.85 -15.27 7.90
C GLU A 34 -10.35 -14.76 9.25
N ASN A 35 -9.62 -13.64 9.22
CA ASN A 35 -9.17 -12.89 10.38
C ASN A 35 -8.87 -11.44 9.96
N GLU A 36 -8.63 -10.54 10.92
CA GLU A 36 -8.44 -9.11 10.65
C GLU A 36 -7.23 -8.83 9.74
N GLN A 37 -6.06 -9.45 10.02
CA GLN A 37 -4.88 -9.30 9.16
C GLN A 37 -5.12 -9.83 7.75
N GLU A 38 -5.89 -10.91 7.63
CA GLU A 38 -6.28 -11.47 6.34
C GLU A 38 -7.21 -10.52 5.56
N GLN A 39 -8.15 -9.85 6.23
CA GLN A 39 -8.98 -8.82 5.59
C GLN A 39 -8.13 -7.65 5.05
N VAL A 40 -7.11 -7.23 5.81
CA VAL A 40 -6.13 -6.22 5.34
C VAL A 40 -5.41 -6.72 4.09
N ARG A 41 -4.97 -7.98 4.08
CA ARG A 41 -4.30 -8.59 2.93
C ARG A 41 -5.20 -8.64 1.70
N GLN A 42 -6.43 -9.11 1.82
CA GLN A 42 -7.39 -9.16 0.72
C GLN A 42 -7.71 -7.77 0.13
N ASN A 43 -7.82 -6.75 0.98
CA ASN A 43 -8.00 -5.38 0.52
C ASN A 43 -6.76 -4.86 -0.23
N PHE A 44 -5.56 -5.21 0.22
CA PHE A 44 -4.32 -4.81 -0.44
C PHE A 44 -4.09 -5.58 -1.76
N GLU A 45 -4.48 -6.86 -1.84
CA GLU A 45 -4.46 -7.65 -3.08
C GLU A 45 -5.34 -7.02 -4.16
N ARG A 46 -6.56 -6.62 -3.82
CA ARG A 46 -7.45 -5.87 -4.72
C ARG A 46 -6.82 -4.56 -5.14
N THR A 47 -6.26 -3.82 -4.19
CA THR A 47 -5.55 -2.57 -4.47
C THR A 47 -4.43 -2.78 -5.51
N LEU A 48 -3.60 -3.81 -5.36
CA LEU A 48 -2.50 -4.10 -6.29
C LEU A 48 -2.99 -4.36 -7.71
N VAL A 49 -4.12 -5.05 -7.87
CA VAL A 49 -4.65 -5.42 -9.19
C VAL A 49 -5.51 -4.31 -9.80
N GLU A 50 -6.46 -3.79 -9.04
CA GLU A 50 -7.48 -2.86 -9.53
C GLU A 50 -6.96 -1.43 -9.63
N GLU A 51 -6.00 -1.04 -8.78
CA GLU A 51 -5.52 0.35 -8.69
C GLU A 51 -4.06 0.53 -9.12
N TYR A 52 -3.19 -0.45 -8.84
CA TYR A 52 -1.81 -0.45 -9.33
C TYR A 52 -1.62 -1.24 -10.64
N GLU A 53 -2.69 -1.85 -11.17
CA GLU A 53 -2.74 -2.51 -12.47
C GLU A 53 -1.75 -3.68 -12.63
N TYR A 54 -1.26 -4.24 -11.52
CA TYR A 54 -0.44 -5.45 -11.54
C TYR A 54 -1.29 -6.67 -11.89
N LYS A 55 -0.75 -7.56 -12.72
CA LYS A 55 -1.41 -8.82 -13.05
C LYS A 55 -1.36 -9.74 -11.83
N THR A 56 -2.43 -10.51 -11.61
CA THR A 56 -2.46 -11.55 -10.57
C THR A 56 -1.33 -12.56 -10.74
N SER A 57 -0.90 -12.83 -11.98
CA SER A 57 0.24 -13.70 -12.31
C SER A 57 1.58 -13.20 -11.80
N ASP A 58 1.71 -11.90 -11.51
CA ASP A 58 2.96 -11.26 -11.09
C ASP A 58 2.98 -11.03 -9.57
N ILE A 59 1.93 -11.42 -8.87
CA ILE A 59 1.81 -11.30 -7.42
C ILE A 59 2.02 -12.68 -6.79
N ARG A 60 2.87 -12.76 -5.76
CA ARG A 60 3.07 -13.97 -4.95
C ARG A 60 2.56 -13.73 -3.54
N VAL A 61 1.72 -14.65 -3.06
CA VAL A 61 1.28 -14.75 -1.68
C VAL A 61 2.29 -15.59 -0.88
N ASP A 62 2.60 -15.17 0.35
CA ASP A 62 3.53 -15.86 1.24
C ASP A 62 4.88 -16.16 0.55
N PHE A 63 5.48 -15.15 -0.05
CA PHE A 63 6.74 -15.28 -0.78
C PHE A 63 7.91 -15.51 0.19
N SER A 64 8.69 -16.56 -0.05
CA SER A 64 9.85 -16.88 0.81
C SER A 64 11.01 -15.93 0.52
N ILE A 65 11.43 -15.17 1.52
CA ILE A 65 12.60 -14.30 1.48
C ILE A 65 13.64 -14.78 2.49
N LYS A 66 14.92 -14.54 2.21
CA LYS A 66 16.02 -14.84 3.12
C LYS A 66 16.59 -13.54 3.67
N ILE A 67 16.47 -13.34 4.98
CA ILE A 67 16.90 -12.12 5.67
C ILE A 67 17.99 -12.45 6.70
N TRP A 68 18.81 -11.46 7.02
CA TRP A 68 19.84 -11.56 8.05
C TRP A 68 19.26 -11.20 9.42
N ASP A 69 19.61 -12.01 10.41
CA ASP A 69 19.32 -11.79 11.83
C ASP A 69 20.62 -12.00 12.61
N GLY A 70 21.35 -10.90 12.79
CA GLY A 70 22.76 -10.93 13.14
C GLY A 70 23.56 -11.73 12.11
N ASP A 71 24.33 -12.72 12.57
CA ASP A 71 25.19 -13.54 11.71
C ASP A 71 24.46 -14.72 11.04
N LYS A 72 23.16 -14.88 11.26
CA LYS A 72 22.39 -16.02 10.74
C LYS A 72 21.34 -15.57 9.73
N GLN A 73 21.25 -16.31 8.63
CA GLN A 73 20.19 -16.11 7.65
C GLN A 73 18.93 -16.89 8.06
N LYS A 74 17.80 -16.21 8.15
CA LYS A 74 16.48 -16.80 8.42
C LYS A 74 15.58 -16.67 7.19
N THR A 75 14.75 -17.68 6.97
CA THR A 75 13.69 -17.60 5.95
C THR A 75 12.46 -16.97 6.58
N LYS A 76 11.96 -15.89 6.01
CA LYS A 76 10.67 -15.27 6.34
C LYS A 76 9.72 -15.35 5.16
N LYS A 77 8.44 -15.12 5.44
CA LYS A 77 7.36 -15.09 4.46
C LYS A 77 6.88 -13.65 4.34
N ALA A 78 7.14 -13.02 3.19
CA ALA A 78 6.52 -11.76 2.85
C ALA A 78 5.06 -12.03 2.48
N PRO A 79 4.07 -11.43 3.17
CA PRO A 79 2.66 -11.66 2.89
C PRO A 79 2.31 -11.48 1.42
N LEU A 80 2.82 -10.43 0.78
CA LEU A 80 2.75 -10.25 -0.67
C LEU A 80 4.11 -9.82 -1.22
N ALA A 81 4.41 -10.27 -2.43
CA ALA A 81 5.51 -9.77 -3.23
C ALA A 81 5.05 -9.59 -4.68
N VAL A 82 5.40 -8.45 -5.27
CA VAL A 82 5.15 -8.17 -6.70
C VAL A 82 6.44 -8.44 -7.45
N MET A 83 6.37 -9.27 -8.48
CA MET A 83 7.49 -9.63 -9.35
C MET A 83 7.64 -8.60 -10.47
N LEU A 84 8.86 -8.44 -10.97
CA LEU A 84 9.05 -7.73 -12.24
C LEU A 84 8.49 -8.59 -13.39
N GLU A 85 7.88 -7.96 -14.40
CA GLU A 85 7.23 -8.70 -15.50
C GLU A 85 8.22 -9.69 -16.16
N GLY A 86 7.81 -10.96 -16.21
CA GLY A 86 8.61 -12.04 -16.80
C GLY A 86 9.80 -12.50 -15.95
N GLN A 87 9.90 -12.08 -14.68
CA GLN A 87 10.93 -12.51 -13.74
C GLN A 87 10.32 -13.20 -12.51
N GLU A 88 11.13 -13.99 -11.80
CA GLU A 88 10.74 -14.63 -10.52
C GLU A 88 11.31 -13.89 -9.30
N GLU A 89 11.95 -12.74 -9.53
CA GLU A 89 12.57 -11.93 -8.49
C GLU A 89 11.61 -10.84 -8.00
N PRO A 90 11.51 -10.62 -6.68
CA PRO A 90 10.61 -9.61 -6.14
C PRO A 90 11.12 -8.21 -6.46
N TYR A 91 10.20 -7.38 -6.98
CA TYR A 91 10.37 -5.95 -7.22
C TYR A 91 9.80 -5.12 -6.06
N VAL A 92 8.61 -5.48 -5.56
CA VAL A 92 7.98 -4.87 -4.38
C VAL A 92 7.77 -5.93 -3.30
N LEU A 93 8.14 -5.62 -2.06
CA LEU A 93 7.80 -6.44 -0.88
C LEU A 93 6.74 -5.74 -0.05
N VAL A 94 5.68 -6.45 0.33
CA VAL A 94 4.60 -5.90 1.17
C VAL A 94 4.53 -6.65 2.48
N LEU A 95 4.75 -5.93 3.59
CA LEU A 95 4.55 -6.42 4.95
C LEU A 95 3.17 -5.98 5.45
N ILE A 96 2.27 -6.96 5.58
CA ILE A 96 0.92 -6.77 6.13
C ILE A 96 0.87 -7.25 7.56
N THR A 97 0.37 -6.40 8.45
CA THR A 97 0.26 -6.66 9.89
C THR A 97 -1.18 -6.54 10.39
N ASN A 98 -1.41 -6.88 11.66
CA ASN A 98 -2.72 -6.72 12.29
C ASN A 98 -3.09 -5.24 12.42
N PRO A 99 -4.38 -4.85 12.34
CA PRO A 99 -4.81 -3.45 12.46
C PRO A 99 -4.35 -2.71 13.73
N ASN A 100 -4.06 -3.45 14.81
CA ASN A 100 -3.59 -2.89 16.08
C ASN A 100 -2.06 -2.75 16.17
N ALA A 101 -1.31 -3.21 15.16
CA ALA A 101 0.15 -3.09 15.14
C ALA A 101 0.60 -1.65 14.88
N ASN A 102 1.70 -1.25 15.51
CA ASN A 102 2.31 0.06 15.33
C ASN A 102 3.52 -0.03 14.37
N PRO A 103 3.70 0.93 13.45
CA PRO A 103 4.90 0.97 12.62
C PRO A 103 6.23 0.96 13.38
N THR A 104 6.26 1.45 14.62
CA THR A 104 7.47 1.50 15.46
C THR A 104 7.69 0.24 16.30
N ASP A 105 6.84 -0.78 16.16
CA ASP A 105 6.99 -2.03 16.90
C ASP A 105 8.32 -2.71 16.55
N THR A 106 9.02 -3.20 17.58
CA THR A 106 10.34 -3.84 17.39
C THR A 106 10.29 -5.10 16.53
N SER A 107 9.13 -5.77 16.50
CA SER A 107 8.88 -6.91 15.64
C SER A 107 7.62 -6.64 14.82
N GLY A 108 7.69 -6.88 13.51
CA GLY A 108 6.60 -6.59 12.58
C GLY A 108 6.42 -5.11 12.26
N GLY A 109 7.24 -4.21 12.80
CA GLY A 109 7.22 -2.78 12.45
C GLY A 109 7.84 -2.48 11.09
N ALA A 110 7.82 -1.20 10.71
CA ALA A 110 8.31 -0.73 9.42
C ALA A 110 9.82 -0.92 9.25
N SER A 111 10.60 -0.81 10.33
CA SER A 111 12.05 -1.04 10.30
C SER A 111 12.43 -2.47 9.92
N GLU A 112 11.55 -3.44 10.19
CA GLU A 112 11.76 -4.83 9.74
C GLU A 112 11.70 -4.92 8.22
N LEU A 113 10.76 -4.21 7.58
CA LEU A 113 10.66 -4.17 6.13
C LEU A 113 11.85 -3.43 5.50
N GLU A 114 12.36 -2.37 6.13
CA GLU A 114 13.58 -1.69 5.67
C GLU A 114 14.76 -2.67 5.61
N GLN A 115 14.94 -3.50 6.65
CA GLN A 115 15.95 -4.56 6.64
C GLN A 115 15.73 -5.58 5.51
N TRP A 116 14.47 -5.95 5.24
CA TRP A 116 14.18 -6.86 4.12
C TRP A 116 14.63 -6.27 2.78
N LEU A 117 14.44 -4.97 2.56
CA LEU A 117 14.89 -4.32 1.32
C LEU A 117 16.41 -4.32 1.20
N VAL A 118 17.14 -4.11 2.30
CA VAL A 118 18.61 -4.22 2.31
C VAL A 118 19.06 -5.64 1.96
N ASP A 119 18.42 -6.66 2.55
CA ASP A 119 18.83 -8.06 2.40
C ASP A 119 18.45 -8.66 1.04
N ILE A 120 17.40 -8.15 0.39
CA ILE A 120 16.88 -8.67 -0.87
C ILE A 120 17.32 -7.76 -2.02
N PRO A 121 18.36 -8.14 -2.81
CA PRO A 121 18.99 -7.23 -3.76
C PRO A 121 18.06 -6.72 -4.86
N THR A 122 17.06 -7.51 -5.25
CA THR A 122 16.16 -7.24 -6.39
C THR A 122 14.95 -6.38 -6.03
N ALA A 123 14.61 -6.28 -4.74
CA ALA A 123 13.44 -5.55 -4.29
C ALA A 123 13.75 -4.05 -4.19
N ASP A 124 13.20 -3.24 -5.07
CA ASP A 124 13.43 -1.80 -5.11
C ASP A 124 12.47 -1.02 -4.22
N TYR A 125 11.30 -1.59 -3.90
CA TYR A 125 10.28 -0.94 -3.10
C TYR A 125 9.74 -1.84 -1.99
N GLY A 126 9.33 -1.21 -0.90
CA GLY A 126 8.65 -1.85 0.22
C GLY A 126 7.37 -1.11 0.59
N CYS A 127 6.36 -1.85 1.00
CA CYS A 127 5.15 -1.30 1.61
C CYS A 127 4.85 -1.99 2.94
N TRP A 128 4.79 -1.24 4.03
CA TRP A 128 4.27 -1.71 5.31
C TRP A 128 2.83 -1.23 5.47
N THR A 129 1.90 -2.10 5.89
CA THR A 129 0.53 -1.67 6.17
C THR A 129 -0.15 -2.53 7.24
N ASN A 130 -1.00 -1.90 8.04
CA ASN A 130 -1.97 -2.55 8.94
C ASN A 130 -3.42 -2.32 8.49
N GLY A 131 -3.63 -1.80 7.27
CA GLY A 131 -4.95 -1.45 6.73
C GLY A 131 -5.48 -0.08 7.17
N ILE A 132 -4.89 0.53 8.20
CA ILE A 132 -5.20 1.88 8.64
C ILE A 132 -4.11 2.84 8.16
N GLU A 133 -2.87 2.48 8.42
CA GLU A 133 -1.65 3.17 8.03
C GLU A 133 -0.91 2.38 6.95
N THR A 134 -0.24 3.12 6.08
CA THR A 134 0.62 2.58 5.03
C THR A 134 1.86 3.43 4.93
N ILE A 135 3.03 2.79 4.94
CA ILE A 135 4.32 3.42 4.79
C ILE A 135 5.04 2.76 3.62
N TYR A 136 5.52 3.60 2.71
CA TYR A 136 6.22 3.17 1.51
C TYR A 136 7.70 3.51 1.63
N PHE A 137 8.54 2.61 1.13
CA PHE A 137 9.98 2.74 1.09
C PHE A 137 10.50 2.50 -0.31
N GLN A 138 11.56 3.22 -0.67
CA GLN A 138 12.37 2.95 -1.84
C GLN A 138 13.78 2.62 -1.40
N LYS A 139 14.35 1.60 -2.05
CA LYS A 139 15.77 1.27 -1.96
C LYS A 139 16.51 1.95 -3.11
N LYS A 140 17.58 2.65 -2.78
CA LYS A 140 18.50 3.23 -3.77
C LYS A 140 19.88 2.65 -3.56
N LYS A 141 20.31 1.83 -4.53
CA LYS A 141 21.64 1.24 -4.53
C LYS A 141 22.61 2.12 -5.32
N THR A 142 23.65 2.60 -4.65
CA THR A 142 24.81 3.24 -5.30
C THR A 142 25.96 2.25 -5.39
N LYS A 143 27.10 2.67 -5.94
CA LYS A 143 28.31 1.83 -6.00
C LYS A 143 28.88 1.49 -4.62
N PHE A 144 28.60 2.31 -3.61
CA PHE A 144 29.24 2.23 -2.30
C PHE A 144 28.26 2.00 -1.15
N GLU A 145 26.98 2.31 -1.36
CA GLU A 145 25.98 2.38 -0.30
C GLU A 145 24.62 1.88 -0.80
N THR A 146 23.83 1.33 0.11
CA THR A 146 22.42 0.98 -0.14
C THR A 146 21.60 1.76 0.87
N ASP A 147 20.83 2.72 0.37
CA ASP A 147 19.94 3.52 1.18
C ASP A 147 18.52 3.00 1.05
N VAL A 148 17.80 2.99 2.18
CA VAL A 148 16.36 2.79 2.21
C VAL A 148 15.76 4.03 2.85
N PHE A 149 14.79 4.64 2.20
CA PHE A 149 14.16 5.87 2.69
C PHE A 149 12.67 5.89 2.35
N PRO A 150 11.85 6.61 3.14
CA PRO A 150 10.43 6.66 2.88
C PRO A 150 10.13 7.44 1.60
N VAL A 151 9.11 6.99 0.88
CA VAL A 151 8.60 7.59 -0.35
C VAL A 151 7.08 7.76 -0.28
N ASN A 152 6.49 8.44 -1.25
CA ASN A 152 5.05 8.65 -1.28
C ASN A 152 4.25 7.38 -1.63
N ASP A 153 4.81 6.55 -2.50
CA ASP A 153 4.18 5.36 -3.05
C ASP A 153 5.24 4.49 -3.77
N PHE A 154 4.86 3.34 -4.31
CA PHE A 154 5.62 2.61 -5.34
C PHE A 154 4.97 2.73 -6.73
N PRO A 155 5.70 2.50 -7.83
CA PRO A 155 5.14 2.66 -9.18
C PRO A 155 3.99 1.68 -9.48
N ARG A 156 3.03 2.09 -10.31
CA ARG A 156 2.05 1.16 -10.90
C ARG A 156 2.72 0.32 -11.99
N PHE A 157 2.04 -0.72 -12.44
CA PHE A 157 2.50 -1.52 -13.56
C PHE A 157 2.80 -0.64 -14.79
N GLY A 158 3.99 -0.79 -15.37
CA GLY A 158 4.44 -0.02 -16.53
C GLY A 158 4.91 1.41 -16.25
N GLU A 159 4.92 1.86 -15.00
CA GLU A 159 5.40 3.20 -14.62
C GLU A 159 6.85 3.19 -14.14
N ASP A 160 7.49 4.37 -14.23
CA ASP A 160 8.83 4.57 -13.69
C ASP A 160 8.82 5.21 -12.28
N ALA A 161 10.00 5.25 -11.65
CA ALA A 161 10.19 5.75 -10.28
C ALA A 161 9.72 7.21 -10.07
N SER A 162 9.67 8.05 -11.10
CA SER A 162 9.21 9.44 -10.96
C SER A 162 7.70 9.55 -10.79
N SER A 163 6.94 8.51 -11.15
CA SER A 163 5.48 8.52 -11.06
C SER A 163 4.97 8.62 -9.61
N ILE A 164 5.77 8.15 -8.64
CA ILE A 164 5.41 8.13 -7.21
C ILE A 164 5.31 9.54 -6.60
N TYR A 165 5.93 10.54 -7.24
CA TYR A 165 5.84 11.95 -6.85
C TYR A 165 4.95 12.77 -7.77
N THR A 166 4.34 12.14 -8.77
CA THR A 166 3.45 12.83 -9.70
C THR A 166 2.13 13.17 -9.02
N THR A 167 1.75 14.44 -9.11
CA THR A 167 0.54 15.00 -8.49
C THR A 167 -0.59 15.15 -9.50
N ASP A 168 -0.67 14.27 -10.49
CA ASP A 168 -1.75 14.32 -11.46
C ASP A 168 -3.07 13.88 -10.82
N ARG A 169 -4.14 14.65 -11.05
CA ARG A 169 -5.49 14.34 -10.58
C ARG A 169 -5.99 12.98 -11.07
N ARG A 170 -5.53 12.51 -12.23
CA ARG A 170 -5.84 11.18 -12.77
C ARG A 170 -5.35 10.05 -11.87
N ARG A 171 -4.40 10.33 -10.97
CA ARG A 171 -3.90 9.38 -9.97
C ARG A 171 -4.70 9.41 -8.66
N LEU A 172 -5.56 10.42 -8.46
CA LEU A 172 -6.41 10.49 -7.28
C LEU A 172 -7.41 9.34 -7.32
N ARG A 173 -7.59 8.71 -6.15
CA ARG A 173 -8.51 7.60 -5.96
C ARG A 173 -9.78 8.16 -5.34
N VAL A 174 -10.94 7.70 -5.82
CA VAL A 174 -12.20 8.02 -5.16
C VAL A 174 -12.20 7.33 -3.81
N ALA A 175 -12.32 8.09 -2.73
CA ALA A 175 -12.34 7.52 -1.40
C ALA A 175 -13.62 6.69 -1.22
N THR A 176 -13.45 5.40 -0.90
CA THR A 176 -14.53 4.52 -0.45
C THR A 176 -14.78 4.72 1.05
N GLY A 177 -15.94 4.29 1.56
CA GLY A 177 -16.34 4.55 2.96
C GLY A 177 -15.29 4.12 4.00
N ASN A 178 -14.72 2.92 3.86
CA ASN A 178 -13.70 2.42 4.79
C ASN A 178 -12.36 3.17 4.64
N ASN A 179 -11.92 3.43 3.39
CA ASN A 179 -10.68 4.16 3.13
C ASN A 179 -10.74 5.59 3.69
N LEU A 180 -11.90 6.24 3.57
CA LEU A 180 -12.13 7.58 4.10
C LEU A 180 -12.13 7.57 5.63
N LEU A 181 -12.80 6.61 6.26
CA LEU A 181 -12.82 6.45 7.72
C LEU A 181 -11.41 6.30 8.29
N TYR A 182 -10.57 5.46 7.68
CA TYR A 182 -9.19 5.28 8.12
C TYR A 182 -8.31 6.50 7.88
N ALA A 183 -8.49 7.21 6.76
CA ALA A 183 -7.82 8.48 6.54
C ALA A 183 -8.18 9.51 7.62
N PHE A 184 -9.45 9.60 8.00
CA PHE A 184 -9.92 10.51 9.04
C PHE A 184 -9.34 10.15 10.41
N LYS A 185 -9.33 8.85 10.76
CA LYS A 185 -8.72 8.37 12.00
C LYS A 185 -7.23 8.71 12.07
N ARG A 186 -6.48 8.50 10.99
CA ARG A 186 -5.05 8.86 10.93
C ARG A 186 -4.81 10.36 11.13
N CYS A 187 -5.59 11.21 10.45
CA CYS A 187 -5.46 12.65 10.62
C CYS A 187 -5.77 13.08 12.06
N HIS A 188 -6.84 12.53 12.66
CA HIS A 188 -7.19 12.79 14.05
C HIS A 188 -6.08 12.36 15.01
N ASP A 189 -5.59 11.12 14.88
CA ASP A 189 -4.59 10.54 15.77
C ASP A 189 -3.26 11.31 15.66
N TYR A 190 -2.88 11.74 14.45
CA TYR A 190 -1.71 12.58 14.22
C TYR A 190 -1.82 13.96 14.90
N ILE A 191 -2.96 14.64 14.76
CA ILE A 191 -3.18 15.94 15.42
C ILE A 191 -3.15 15.78 16.94
N HIS A 192 -3.84 14.76 17.47
CA HIS A 192 -3.87 14.46 18.90
C HIS A 192 -2.46 14.23 19.45
N ALA A 193 -1.63 13.44 18.77
CA ALA A 193 -0.28 13.13 19.22
C ALA A 193 0.70 14.31 19.15
N ASN A 194 0.55 15.21 18.16
CA ASN A 194 1.54 16.27 17.92
C ASN A 194 1.14 17.64 18.48
N GLN A 195 -0.16 17.97 18.50
CA GLN A 195 -0.67 19.27 18.94
C GLN A 195 -1.33 19.20 20.31
N GLY A 196 -1.84 18.03 20.71
CA GLY A 196 -2.65 17.87 21.91
C GLY A 196 -3.95 18.67 21.86
N GLY A 197 -4.56 18.90 23.03
CA GLY A 197 -5.77 19.70 23.16
C GLY A 197 -7.04 18.87 23.43
N SER A 198 -8.17 19.57 23.58
CA SER A 198 -9.46 18.93 23.78
C SER A 198 -9.93 18.22 22.50
N LYS A 199 -10.84 17.24 22.64
CA LYS A 199 -11.48 16.58 21.49
C LYS A 199 -12.11 17.60 20.52
N GLU A 200 -12.66 18.68 21.05
CA GLU A 200 -13.26 19.76 20.26
C GLU A 200 -12.20 20.53 19.45
N GLN A 201 -11.06 20.86 20.05
CA GLN A 201 -9.97 21.54 19.35
C GLN A 201 -9.43 20.69 18.21
N ILE A 202 -9.18 19.40 18.46
CA ILE A 202 -8.71 18.46 17.44
C ILE A 202 -9.72 18.34 16.29
N PHE A 203 -11.01 18.29 16.61
CA PHE A 203 -12.07 18.26 15.61
C PHE A 203 -12.05 19.51 14.71
N TRP A 204 -11.87 20.70 15.28
CA TRP A 204 -11.76 21.93 14.50
C TRP A 204 -10.51 21.97 13.62
N GLU A 205 -9.34 21.54 14.12
CA GLU A 205 -8.13 21.45 13.30
C GLU A 205 -8.28 20.45 12.15
N PHE A 206 -8.91 19.31 12.43
CA PHE A 206 -9.22 18.31 11.41
C PHE A 206 -10.20 18.88 10.35
N LEU A 207 -11.21 19.64 10.76
CA LEU A 207 -12.16 20.26 9.84
C LEU A 207 -11.49 21.25 8.87
N LYS A 208 -10.47 21.99 9.33
CA LYS A 208 -9.66 22.86 8.45
C LYS A 208 -8.93 22.05 7.38
N LEU A 209 -8.33 20.91 7.74
CA LEU A 209 -7.68 20.01 6.78
C LEU A 209 -8.67 19.46 5.76
N LEU A 210 -9.87 19.07 6.23
CA LEU A 210 -10.93 18.56 5.35
C LEU A 210 -11.35 19.62 4.32
N PHE A 211 -11.61 20.85 4.75
CA PHE A 211 -11.96 21.93 3.83
C PHE A 211 -10.82 22.30 2.89
N ALA A 212 -9.57 22.31 3.39
CA ALA A 212 -8.41 22.53 2.54
C ALA A 212 -8.31 21.45 1.44
N LYS A 213 -8.61 20.18 1.76
CA LYS A 213 -8.62 19.09 0.78
C LYS A 213 -9.76 19.22 -0.22
N ILE A 214 -10.98 19.54 0.22
CA ILE A 214 -12.14 19.77 -0.66
C ILE A 214 -11.85 20.93 -1.61
N GLU A 215 -11.33 22.04 -1.09
CA GLU A 215 -10.97 23.21 -1.88
C GLU A 215 -9.86 22.89 -2.90
N ASP A 216 -8.84 22.14 -2.47
CA ASP A 216 -7.77 21.69 -3.36
C ASP A 216 -8.30 20.75 -4.45
N GLU A 217 -9.25 19.86 -4.15
CA GLU A 217 -9.85 18.96 -5.14
C GLU A 217 -10.87 19.66 -6.06
N THR A 218 -11.52 20.72 -5.62
CA THR A 218 -12.55 21.43 -6.42
C THR A 218 -11.93 22.37 -7.47
N ASN A 219 -10.76 22.94 -7.20
CA ASN A 219 -10.10 23.89 -8.10
C ASN A 219 -9.41 23.23 -9.30
N ALA A 220 -9.29 23.92 -10.43
CA ALA A 220 -8.50 23.45 -11.57
C ALA A 220 -6.98 23.48 -11.29
N GLY A 221 -6.23 22.62 -11.97
CA GLY A 221 -4.76 22.56 -11.87
C GLY A 221 -4.24 21.41 -11.01
N ARG A 222 -2.93 21.42 -10.71
CA ARG A 222 -2.31 20.39 -9.87
C ARG A 222 -2.64 20.62 -8.40
N PRO A 223 -2.85 19.56 -7.59
CA PRO A 223 -2.96 19.66 -6.13
C PRO A 223 -1.85 20.53 -5.53
N ARG A 224 -2.26 21.49 -4.70
CA ARG A 224 -1.37 22.43 -4.02
C ARG A 224 -0.67 21.74 -2.84
N PHE A 225 -1.43 20.93 -2.09
CA PHE A 225 -0.93 20.19 -0.93
C PHE A 225 -0.39 18.83 -1.38
N ALA A 226 0.89 18.78 -1.71
CA ALA A 226 1.56 17.55 -2.10
C ALA A 226 3.06 17.59 -1.90
N ILE A 227 3.63 16.40 -1.68
CA ILE A 227 5.07 16.13 -1.71
C ILE A 227 5.45 15.72 -3.13
N ARG A 228 6.38 16.45 -3.75
CA ARG A 228 6.69 16.36 -5.18
C ARG A 228 8.10 15.83 -5.48
N SER A 229 8.87 15.53 -4.45
CA SER A 229 10.17 14.87 -4.61
C SER A 229 10.59 14.12 -3.36
N ALA A 230 11.64 13.31 -3.49
CA ALA A 230 12.25 12.62 -2.35
C ALA A 230 12.87 13.62 -1.36
N GLU A 231 13.41 14.73 -1.84
CA GLU A 231 14.01 15.77 -1.02
C GLU A 231 12.96 16.48 -0.17
N GLU A 232 11.80 16.83 -0.77
CA GLU A 232 10.65 17.40 -0.05
C GLU A 232 10.17 16.49 1.09
N ARG A 233 10.32 15.16 0.94
CA ARG A 233 9.90 14.18 1.93
C ARG A 233 10.94 13.94 3.02
N ASN A 234 12.21 13.88 2.65
CA ASN A 234 13.25 13.25 3.47
C ASN A 234 14.31 14.22 3.99
N THR A 235 14.32 15.47 3.54
CA THR A 235 15.34 16.45 3.93
C THR A 235 14.72 17.62 4.69
N SER A 236 15.46 18.13 5.67
CA SER A 236 15.04 19.31 6.44
C SER A 236 14.84 20.55 5.56
N GLU A 237 15.56 20.65 4.44
CA GLU A 237 15.38 21.76 3.49
C GLU A 237 14.09 21.59 2.70
N GLY A 238 13.86 20.40 2.15
CA GLY A 238 12.60 20.09 1.46
C GLY A 238 11.37 20.25 2.38
N HIS A 239 11.48 19.93 3.66
CA HIS A 239 10.41 20.21 4.64
C HIS A 239 10.09 21.70 4.77
N LYS A 240 11.10 22.58 4.71
CA LYS A 240 10.88 24.03 4.72
C LYS A 240 10.22 24.50 3.44
N ASP A 241 10.64 23.96 2.29
CA ASP A 241 10.05 24.31 0.99
C ASP A 241 8.55 23.96 0.93
N VAL A 242 8.18 22.81 1.49
CA VAL A 242 6.77 22.41 1.64
C VAL A 242 6.03 23.35 2.59
N LYS A 243 6.66 23.77 3.70
CA LYS A 243 6.04 24.64 4.72
C LYS A 243 5.76 26.06 4.21
N VAL A 244 6.54 26.57 3.26
CA VAL A 244 6.41 27.94 2.72
C VAL A 244 5.37 28.04 1.59
N ARG A 245 4.94 26.91 1.03
CA ARG A 245 3.97 26.81 -0.07
C ARG A 245 2.52 26.96 0.39
#